data_AF-A0A2D4PYN5-F1
#
_entry.id   AF-A0A2D4PYN5-F1
#
_cell.length_a   1.000
_cell.length_b   1.000
_cell.length_c   1.000
_cell.angle_alpha   90.00
_cell.angle_beta   90.00
_cell.angle_gamma   90.00
#
_symmetry.space_group_name_H-M   'P 1'
#
loop_
_entity.id
_entity.type
_entity.pdbx_description
1 polymer ?
#
loop_
_entity_poly.entity_id
_entity_poly.type
_entity_poly.pdbx_seq_one_letter_code
_entity_poly.pdbx_strand_id
1 'polypeptide(L)'
;ETNVRFTVSWYYRMPTRSDEMVEYELLATMDADWTLVLREKSKQRAQNGEIIFSKPKIDTFRLRIQWTSETDRGEYYCVISSWSRQRNNSWIRIKDVASMPVSILWSTQDYTLTVEAVKLKPFFMAGHTFEMTCKVSSQNIKTPRYSVLITAMKSLSDRTRSNGTTRIISLNQDSVVRREDWTDQD
;
A
#
# COMPACT_ATOMS: atom_id res chain seq x y z
N GLU A 1 -24.92 -38.74 -21.13
CA GLU A 1 -24.44 -37.53 -20.43
C GLU A 1 -23.53 -36.73 -21.34
N THR A 2 -23.76 -35.43 -21.45
CA THR A 2 -22.85 -34.53 -22.17
C THR A 2 -21.55 -34.42 -21.36
N ASN A 3 -20.43 -34.89 -21.93
CA ASN A 3 -19.11 -34.77 -21.33
C ASN A 3 -18.68 -33.30 -21.37
N VAL A 4 -19.11 -32.53 -20.37
CA VAL A 4 -18.80 -31.10 -20.21
C VAL A 4 -17.66 -30.96 -19.20
N ARG A 5 -16.63 -30.21 -19.56
CA ARG A 5 -15.48 -29.89 -18.71
C ARG A 5 -15.49 -28.40 -18.39
N PHE A 6 -14.96 -28.02 -17.23
CA PHE A 6 -14.94 -26.62 -16.77
C PHE A 6 -13.52 -26.15 -16.51
N THR A 7 -13.16 -24.99 -17.01
CA THR A 7 -11.93 -24.31 -16.62
C THR A 7 -12.27 -23.07 -15.82
N VAL A 8 -11.46 -22.73 -14.83
CA VAL A 8 -11.63 -21.52 -14.02
C VAL A 8 -10.43 -20.62 -14.20
N SER A 9 -10.66 -19.38 -14.58
CA SER A 9 -9.63 -18.37 -14.72
C SER A 9 -9.86 -17.25 -13.72
N TRP A 10 -8.80 -16.79 -13.05
CA TRP A 10 -8.85 -15.66 -12.13
C TRP A 10 -8.21 -14.45 -12.78
N TYR A 11 -8.87 -13.31 -12.67
CA TYR A 11 -8.44 -12.07 -13.28
C TYR A 11 -8.34 -10.96 -12.25
N TYR A 12 -7.49 -10.00 -12.56
CA TYR A 12 -7.19 -8.82 -11.74
C TYR A 12 -7.27 -7.55 -12.57
N ARG A 13 -7.78 -6.47 -11.97
CA ARG A 13 -7.75 -5.13 -12.54
C ARG A 13 -7.39 -4.11 -11.48
N MET A 14 -6.41 -3.27 -11.80
CA MET A 14 -6.15 -2.05 -11.04
C MET A 14 -7.28 -1.03 -11.25
N PRO A 15 -7.81 -0.38 -10.20
CA PRO A 15 -8.76 0.72 -10.35
C PRO A 15 -8.00 1.94 -10.87
N THR A 16 -8.14 2.26 -12.15
CA THR A 16 -7.65 3.52 -12.71
C THR A 16 -8.60 4.67 -12.39
N ARG A 17 -8.05 5.88 -12.29
CA ARG A 17 -8.83 7.12 -12.10
C ARG A 17 -9.58 7.58 -13.36
N SER A 18 -9.40 6.90 -14.50
CA SER A 18 -9.96 7.24 -15.81
C SER A 18 -10.72 6.06 -16.41
N ASP A 19 -11.70 6.37 -17.26
CA ASP A 19 -12.49 5.48 -18.12
C ASP A 19 -11.65 4.83 -19.24
N GLU A 20 -10.35 4.66 -19.01
CA GLU A 20 -9.47 3.89 -19.88
C GLU A 20 -9.81 2.40 -19.73
N MET A 21 -9.96 1.70 -20.85
CA MET A 21 -10.16 0.25 -20.88
C MET A 21 -8.90 -0.44 -20.32
N VAL A 22 -8.80 -0.55 -19.00
CA VAL A 22 -7.77 -1.37 -18.37
C VAL A 22 -8.12 -2.83 -18.63
N GLU A 23 -7.32 -3.46 -19.47
CA GLU A 23 -7.45 -4.88 -19.77
C GLU A 23 -7.28 -5.70 -18.48
N TYR A 24 -8.22 -6.60 -18.24
CA TYR A 24 -8.17 -7.49 -17.09
C TYR A 24 -6.98 -8.45 -17.22
N GLU A 25 -6.11 -8.47 -16.23
CA GLU A 25 -4.92 -9.31 -16.22
C GLU A 25 -5.24 -10.70 -15.71
N LEU A 26 -4.96 -11.72 -16.53
CA LEU A 26 -5.09 -13.11 -16.12
C LEU A 26 -4.01 -13.44 -15.07
N LEU A 27 -4.44 -13.92 -13.90
CA LEU A 27 -3.54 -14.36 -12.83
C LEU A 27 -3.22 -15.84 -12.95
N ALA A 28 -4.24 -16.67 -13.13
CA ALA A 28 -4.08 -18.11 -13.25
C ALA A 28 -5.29 -18.75 -13.93
N THR A 29 -5.09 -19.95 -14.47
CA THR A 29 -6.16 -20.82 -14.97
C THR A 29 -6.02 -22.20 -14.36
N MET A 30 -7.12 -22.75 -13.84
CA MET A 30 -7.23 -24.14 -13.40
C MET A 30 -8.08 -24.89 -14.41
N ASP A 31 -7.57 -26.00 -14.93
CA ASP A 31 -8.22 -26.76 -15.99
C ASP A 31 -9.15 -27.89 -15.51
N ALA A 32 -9.66 -28.64 -16.50
CA ALA A 32 -10.44 -29.87 -16.40
C ALA A 32 -9.93 -30.92 -15.40
N ASP A 33 -8.62 -31.00 -15.29
CA ASP A 33 -7.89 -32.07 -14.61
C ASP A 33 -7.19 -31.53 -13.35
N TRP A 34 -7.63 -30.36 -12.89
CA TRP A 34 -7.12 -29.66 -11.70
C TRP A 34 -5.67 -29.19 -11.84
N THR A 35 -5.16 -29.08 -13.06
CA THR A 35 -3.84 -28.52 -13.32
C THR A 35 -3.94 -27.00 -13.29
N LEU A 36 -3.11 -26.39 -12.44
CA LEU A 36 -3.02 -24.94 -12.30
C LEU A 36 -1.91 -24.39 -13.20
N VAL A 37 -2.26 -23.44 -14.06
CA VAL A 37 -1.33 -22.70 -14.90
C VAL A 37 -1.28 -21.25 -14.44
N LEU A 38 -0.15 -20.86 -13.87
CA LEU A 38 0.13 -19.50 -13.41
C LEU A 38 0.53 -18.59 -14.58
N ARG A 39 0.32 -17.28 -14.44
CA ARG A 39 0.82 -16.25 -15.36
C ARG A 39 2.04 -15.56 -14.77
N GLU A 40 2.84 -14.93 -15.62
CA GLU A 40 4.17 -14.43 -15.24
C GLU A 40 4.13 -13.51 -14.00
N LYS A 41 3.15 -12.60 -13.95
CA LYS A 41 2.97 -11.66 -12.83
C LYS A 41 2.59 -12.32 -11.49
N SER A 42 1.89 -13.45 -11.52
CA SER A 42 1.46 -14.15 -10.29
C SER A 42 2.43 -15.28 -9.89
N LYS A 43 3.27 -15.75 -10.82
CA LYS A 43 4.12 -16.92 -10.66
C LYS A 43 5.07 -16.83 -9.46
N GLN A 44 5.81 -15.73 -9.33
CA GLN A 44 6.77 -15.55 -8.23
C GLN A 44 6.06 -15.54 -6.87
N ARG A 45 4.97 -14.78 -6.76
CA ARG A 45 4.19 -14.69 -5.51
C ARG A 45 3.54 -16.03 -5.16
N ALA A 46 3.15 -16.80 -6.16
CA ALA A 46 2.57 -18.13 -5.95
C ALA A 46 3.63 -19.11 -5.42
N GLN A 47 4.85 -19.05 -5.97
CA GLN A 47 6.00 -19.82 -5.48
C GLN A 47 6.37 -19.44 -4.04
N ASN A 48 6.24 -18.17 -3.67
CA ASN A 48 6.46 -17.69 -2.30
C ASN A 48 5.30 -18.02 -1.33
N GLY A 49 4.19 -18.60 -1.81
CA GLY A 49 3.00 -18.87 -1.00
C GLY A 49 2.18 -17.63 -0.62
N GLU A 50 2.46 -16.48 -1.25
CA GLU A 50 1.76 -15.23 -1.06
C GLU A 50 0.42 -15.21 -1.79
N ILE A 51 0.33 -15.85 -2.96
CA ILE A 51 -0.94 -16.02 -3.69
C ILE A 51 -1.22 -17.51 -3.90
N ILE A 52 -2.41 -17.94 -3.51
CA ILE A 52 -2.78 -19.36 -3.45
C ILE A 52 -4.08 -19.54 -4.23
N PHE A 53 -4.01 -20.37 -5.27
CA PHE A 53 -5.17 -20.84 -6.00
C PHE A 53 -5.47 -22.27 -5.56
N SER A 54 -6.72 -22.54 -5.18
CA SER A 54 -7.12 -23.83 -4.62
C SER A 54 -8.54 -24.21 -4.98
N LYS A 55 -8.82 -25.50 -4.92
CA LYS A 55 -10.15 -26.07 -5.11
C LYS A 55 -10.56 -26.88 -3.87
N PRO A 56 -11.08 -26.22 -2.82
CA PRO A 56 -11.43 -26.91 -1.58
C PRO A 56 -12.58 -27.92 -1.72
N LYS A 57 -13.45 -27.77 -2.74
CA LYS A 57 -14.55 -28.70 -3.03
C LYS A 57 -14.71 -28.86 -4.55
N ILE A 58 -15.24 -30.00 -5.02
CA ILE A 58 -16.45 -29.94 -5.85
C ILE A 58 -16.55 -28.82 -6.91
N ASP A 59 -17.32 -27.84 -6.47
CA ASP A 59 -17.88 -26.68 -7.12
C ASP A 59 -17.27 -25.37 -6.60
N THR A 60 -16.23 -25.47 -5.76
CA THR A 60 -15.69 -24.30 -5.04
C THR A 60 -14.25 -24.07 -5.44
N PHE A 61 -13.98 -22.89 -5.99
CA PHE A 61 -12.68 -22.43 -6.43
C PHE A 61 -12.29 -21.19 -5.64
N ARG A 62 -11.04 -21.10 -5.21
CA ARG A 62 -10.59 -20.09 -4.25
C ARG A 62 -9.26 -19.49 -4.64
N LEU A 63 -9.22 -18.17 -4.66
CA LEU A 63 -8.02 -17.33 -4.63
C LEU A 63 -7.84 -16.82 -3.20
N ARG A 64 -6.64 -16.97 -2.63
CA ARG A 64 -6.24 -16.40 -1.34
C ARG A 64 -4.94 -15.62 -1.55
N ILE A 65 -4.90 -14.38 -1.08
CA ILE A 65 -3.70 -13.54 -1.06
C ILE A 65 -3.29 -13.35 0.40
N GLN A 66 -2.02 -13.59 0.71
CA GLN A 66 -1.41 -13.43 2.03
C GLN A 66 -0.55 -12.17 2.04
N TRP A 67 -0.50 -11.50 3.19
CA TRP A 67 0.28 -10.27 3.39
C TRP A 67 0.02 -9.24 2.29
N THR A 68 -1.25 -8.97 2.04
CA THR A 68 -1.70 -8.05 1.00
C THR A 68 -0.99 -6.70 1.10
N SER A 69 -0.54 -6.18 -0.03
CA SER A 69 0.14 -4.89 -0.14
C SER A 69 -0.67 -3.88 -0.97
N GLU A 70 -0.16 -2.66 -1.15
CA GLU A 70 -0.82 -1.66 -2.00
C GLU A 70 -0.95 -2.14 -3.46
N THR A 71 -0.08 -3.05 -3.92
CA THR A 71 -0.17 -3.61 -5.28
C THR A 71 -1.32 -4.60 -5.46
N ASP A 72 -1.92 -5.09 -4.35
CA ASP A 72 -3.09 -5.97 -4.36
C ASP A 72 -4.42 -5.20 -4.36
N ARG A 73 -4.36 -3.87 -4.32
CA ARG A 73 -5.55 -3.03 -4.36
C ARG A 73 -6.16 -3.07 -5.75
N GLY A 74 -7.36 -3.61 -5.85
CA GLY A 74 -8.09 -3.63 -7.11
C GLY A 74 -9.28 -4.54 -7.14
N GLU A 75 -9.73 -4.86 -8.33
CA GLU A 75 -10.88 -5.72 -8.57
C GLU A 75 -10.42 -7.10 -9.01
N TYR A 76 -11.00 -8.12 -8.39
CA TYR A 76 -10.75 -9.52 -8.73
C TYR A 76 -12.06 -10.17 -9.13
N TYR A 77 -12.02 -10.99 -10.16
CA TYR A 77 -13.17 -11.80 -10.57
C TYR A 77 -12.68 -13.11 -11.15
N CYS A 78 -13.59 -14.08 -11.24
CA CYS A 78 -13.29 -15.34 -11.90
C CYS A 78 -14.20 -15.53 -13.11
N VAL A 79 -13.71 -16.28 -14.09
CA VAL A 79 -14.47 -16.71 -15.27
C VAL A 79 -14.48 -18.22 -15.28
N ILE A 80 -15.68 -18.80 -15.31
CA ILE A 80 -15.88 -20.23 -15.54
C ILE A 80 -16.18 -20.41 -17.03
N SER A 81 -15.38 -21.25 -17.69
CA SER A 81 -15.61 -21.62 -19.09
C SER A 81 -16.03 -23.07 -19.20
N SER A 82 -17.16 -23.33 -19.84
CA SER A 82 -17.60 -24.69 -20.16
C SER A 82 -17.08 -25.12 -21.53
N TRP A 83 -16.60 -26.34 -21.61
CA TRP A 83 -16.06 -26.96 -22.81
C TRP A 83 -16.87 -28.21 -23.16
N SER A 84 -17.11 -28.43 -24.44
CA SER A 84 -17.77 -29.64 -24.95
C SER A 84 -16.88 -30.33 -25.97
N ARG A 85 -16.96 -31.67 -25.98
CA ARG A 85 -16.20 -32.49 -26.91
C ARG A 85 -16.92 -32.58 -28.25
N GLN A 86 -16.23 -32.19 -29.32
CA GLN A 86 -16.71 -32.38 -30.69
C GLN A 86 -16.56 -33.82 -31.17
N ARG A 87 -17.18 -34.15 -32.31
CA ARG A 87 -17.10 -35.48 -32.96
C ARG A 87 -15.67 -35.87 -33.33
N ASN A 88 -14.83 -34.89 -33.67
CA ASN A 88 -13.39 -35.06 -33.96
C ASN A 88 -12.52 -35.19 -32.69
N ASN A 89 -13.13 -35.37 -31.52
CA ASN A 89 -12.48 -35.45 -30.22
C ASN A 89 -11.77 -34.17 -29.74
N SER A 90 -11.93 -33.04 -30.43
CA SER A 90 -11.44 -31.74 -29.98
C SER A 90 -12.38 -31.12 -28.93
N TRP A 91 -11.82 -30.27 -28.06
CA TRP A 91 -12.59 -29.51 -27.09
C TRP A 91 -12.87 -28.11 -27.62
N ILE A 92 -14.13 -27.70 -27.59
CA ILE A 92 -14.53 -26.33 -27.91
C ILE A 92 -15.12 -25.64 -26.70
N ARG A 93 -14.79 -24.36 -26.54
CA ARG A 93 -15.39 -23.49 -25.53
C ARG A 93 -16.81 -23.15 -25.97
N ILE A 94 -17.78 -23.39 -25.10
CA ILE A 94 -19.21 -23.20 -25.37
C ILE A 94 -19.76 -21.94 -24.71
N LYS A 95 -19.32 -21.65 -23.48
CA LYS A 95 -19.85 -20.54 -22.69
C LYS A 95 -18.84 -20.10 -21.65
N ASP A 96 -18.77 -18.78 -21.46
CA ASP A 96 -18.04 -18.13 -20.37
C ASP A 96 -19.04 -17.45 -19.43
N VAL A 97 -18.82 -17.60 -18.14
CA VAL A 97 -19.61 -16.94 -17.09
C VAL A 97 -18.63 -16.26 -16.14
N ALA A 98 -18.65 -14.93 -16.12
CA ALA A 98 -17.88 -14.13 -15.19
C ALA A 98 -18.64 -13.94 -13.86
N SER A 99 -17.92 -13.95 -12.75
CA SER A 99 -18.47 -13.49 -11.47
C SER A 99 -18.63 -11.98 -11.47
N MET A 100 -19.43 -11.46 -10.52
CA MET A 100 -19.31 -10.06 -10.15
C MET A 100 -17.90 -9.79 -9.60
N PRO A 101 -17.29 -8.64 -9.90
CA PRO A 101 -16.00 -8.27 -9.33
C PRO A 101 -16.08 -8.07 -7.82
N VAL A 102 -14.99 -8.43 -7.14
CA VAL A 102 -14.77 -8.19 -5.72
C VAL A 102 -13.63 -7.20 -5.58
N SER A 103 -13.91 -6.05 -4.98
CA SER A 103 -12.91 -5.00 -4.75
C SER A 103 -12.14 -5.24 -3.45
N ILE A 104 -10.82 -5.32 -3.55
CA ILE A 104 -9.91 -5.20 -2.41
C ILE A 104 -9.52 -3.73 -2.31
N LEU A 105 -10.15 -3.04 -1.36
CA LEU A 105 -9.88 -1.64 -1.05
C LEU A 105 -9.45 -1.55 0.40
N TRP A 106 -8.35 -0.86 0.66
CA TRP A 106 -7.97 -0.46 2.00
C TRP A 106 -8.59 0.90 2.26
N SER A 107 -9.19 1.10 3.45
CA SER A 107 -9.27 2.46 3.99
C SER A 107 -7.82 2.86 4.28
N THR A 108 -7.15 3.50 3.31
CA THR A 108 -6.01 4.35 3.67
C THR A 108 -6.64 5.50 4.42
N GLN A 109 -6.92 5.30 5.71
CA GLN A 109 -7.25 6.44 6.54
C GLN A 109 -5.97 7.26 6.52
N ASP A 110 -6.03 8.41 5.85
CA ASP A 110 -4.86 9.24 5.61
C ASP A 110 -4.08 9.36 6.92
N TYR A 111 -2.77 9.14 6.84
CA TYR A 111 -1.95 9.34 8.02
C TYR A 111 -1.92 10.84 8.29
N THR A 112 -2.24 11.24 9.51
CA THR A 112 -2.13 12.63 9.92
C THR A 112 -1.00 12.74 10.91
N LEU A 113 -0.11 13.71 10.68
CA LEU A 113 0.96 14.08 11.60
C LEU A 113 0.74 15.53 12.02
N THR A 114 0.56 15.76 13.31
CA THR A 114 0.51 17.10 13.89
C THR A 114 1.63 17.26 14.90
N VAL A 115 2.27 18.43 14.88
CA VAL A 115 3.36 18.78 15.80
C VAL A 115 2.99 20.09 16.47
N GLU A 116 3.05 20.10 17.79
CA GLU A 116 2.76 21.27 18.61
C GLU A 116 3.96 21.57 19.51
N ALA A 117 4.52 22.78 19.39
CA ALA A 117 5.54 23.27 20.31
C ALA A 117 4.87 23.96 21.49
N VAL A 118 5.03 23.40 22.69
CA VAL A 118 4.44 23.89 23.93
C VAL A 118 5.53 24.47 24.81
N LYS A 119 5.38 25.75 25.17
CA LYS A 119 6.22 26.42 26.17
C LYS A 119 5.92 25.83 27.55
N LEU A 120 6.94 25.36 28.27
CA LEU A 120 6.75 24.78 29.59
C LEU A 120 6.71 25.83 30.71
N LYS A 121 7.41 26.96 30.54
CA LYS A 121 7.44 28.07 31.52
C LYS A 121 7.40 29.44 30.85
N PRO A 122 6.67 30.41 31.43
CA PRO A 122 6.72 31.78 30.95
C PRO A 122 8.07 32.41 31.30
N PHE A 123 8.70 33.04 30.32
CA PHE A 123 9.90 33.86 30.48
C PHE A 123 9.56 35.24 29.92
N PHE A 124 9.96 36.29 30.65
CA PHE A 124 9.56 37.67 30.34
C PHE A 124 10.74 38.61 30.17
N MET A 125 11.97 38.16 30.49
CA MET A 125 13.17 38.98 30.43
C MET A 125 14.35 38.17 29.87
N ALA A 126 15.32 38.87 29.29
CA ALA A 126 16.58 38.28 28.86
C ALA A 126 17.32 37.66 30.06
N GLY A 127 18.03 36.55 29.83
CA GLY A 127 18.74 35.79 30.86
C GLY A 127 17.90 34.72 31.58
N HIS A 128 16.57 34.72 31.41
CA HIS A 128 15.73 33.62 31.89
C HIS A 128 15.89 32.38 31.01
N THR A 129 15.90 31.18 31.62
CA THR A 129 15.91 29.92 30.88
C THR A 129 14.60 29.71 30.12
N PHE A 130 14.71 29.51 28.81
CA PHE A 130 13.59 29.08 27.96
C PHE A 130 13.55 27.54 27.88
N GLU A 131 12.36 26.97 28.04
CA GLU A 131 12.11 25.55 27.88
C GLU A 131 10.83 25.31 27.07
N MET A 132 10.89 24.41 26.09
CA MET A 132 9.76 23.99 25.27
C MET A 132 9.76 22.48 25.05
N THR A 133 8.57 21.93 24.78
CA THR A 133 8.37 20.53 24.38
C THR A 133 7.63 20.48 23.05
N CYS A 134 8.12 19.68 22.11
CA CYS A 134 7.39 19.37 20.88
C CYS A 134 6.57 18.09 21.07
N LYS A 135 5.24 18.20 21.05
CA LYS A 135 4.33 17.05 21.10
C LYS A 135 3.97 16.64 19.69
N VAL A 136 4.21 15.37 19.35
CA VAL A 136 3.84 14.79 18.06
C VAL A 136 2.61 13.92 18.26
N SER A 137 1.55 14.17 17.48
CA SER A 137 0.41 13.27 17.41
C SER A 137 0.34 12.66 16.01
N SER A 138 0.29 11.33 15.93
CA SER A 138 0.14 10.60 14.68
C SER A 138 -1.11 9.75 14.70
N GLN A 139 -1.87 9.78 13.61
CA GLN A 139 -2.99 8.86 13.38
C GLN A 139 -2.67 7.95 12.21
N ASN A 140 -3.13 6.70 12.27
CA ASN A 140 -2.98 5.69 11.21
C ASN A 140 -1.54 5.30 10.86
N ILE A 141 -0.59 5.50 11.80
CA ILE A 141 0.80 5.03 11.67
C ILE A 141 1.02 3.87 12.64
N LYS A 142 1.19 2.66 12.13
CA LYS A 142 1.33 1.43 12.95
C LYS A 142 2.60 1.42 13.80
N THR A 143 3.71 1.93 13.26
CA THR A 143 5.02 1.97 13.93
C THR A 143 5.73 3.28 13.59
N PRO A 144 5.36 4.40 14.24
CA PRO A 144 5.95 5.68 13.91
C PRO A 144 7.41 5.74 14.35
N ARG A 145 8.26 6.25 13.45
CA ARG A 145 9.64 6.63 13.75
C ARG A 145 9.80 8.10 13.40
N TYR A 146 10.15 8.93 14.37
CA TYR A 146 10.22 10.38 14.19
C TYR A 146 11.69 10.83 14.15
N SER A 147 11.97 11.81 13.32
CA SER A 147 13.16 12.65 13.47
C SER A 147 12.72 14.06 13.78
N VAL A 148 13.41 14.73 14.70
CA VAL A 148 13.05 16.07 15.16
C VAL A 148 14.17 17.03 14.78
N LEU A 149 13.79 18.18 14.21
CA LEU A 149 14.70 19.29 13.94
C LEU A 149 14.18 20.52 14.68
N ILE A 150 15.00 21.05 15.58
CA ILE A 150 14.70 22.29 16.30
C ILE A 150 15.31 23.44 15.52
N THR A 151 14.47 24.40 15.15
CA THR A 151 14.88 25.61 14.42
C THR A 151 14.47 26.87 15.17
N ALA A 152 15.25 27.94 15.00
CA ALA A 152 14.90 29.28 15.45
C ALA A 152 14.79 30.21 14.25
N MET A 153 13.74 31.03 14.24
CA MET A 153 13.56 32.09 13.26
C MET A 153 13.88 33.43 13.92
N LYS A 154 14.84 34.18 13.36
CA LYS A 154 15.10 35.55 13.78
C LYS A 154 14.06 36.50 13.15
N SER A 155 13.59 37.47 13.93
CA SER A 155 12.63 38.47 13.47
C SER A 155 13.25 39.42 12.44
N LEU A 156 12.47 39.84 11.45
CA LEU A 156 12.81 40.69 10.29
C LEU A 156 13.29 42.12 10.62
N SER A 157 13.46 42.48 11.90
CA SER A 157 13.97 43.81 12.29
C SER A 157 15.47 43.99 12.03
N ASP A 158 16.22 42.92 11.76
CA ASP A 158 17.64 42.97 11.46
C ASP A 158 17.89 42.73 9.95
N ARG A 159 17.96 43.81 9.17
CA ARG A 159 17.94 43.83 7.69
C ARG A 159 19.20 43.28 7.00
N THR A 160 20.15 42.72 7.73
CA THR A 160 21.47 42.36 7.19
C THR A 160 21.66 40.86 6.90
N ARG A 161 20.74 39.98 7.31
CA ARG A 161 20.74 38.56 6.93
C ARG A 161 19.35 38.14 6.49
N SER A 162 19.26 37.63 5.25
CA SER A 162 18.05 37.04 4.65
C SER A 162 17.29 36.17 5.66
N ASN A 163 15.97 36.31 5.74
CA ASN A 163 14.99 35.45 6.45
C ASN A 163 15.52 34.06 6.81
N GLY A 164 16.32 33.98 7.88
CA GLY A 164 17.19 32.85 8.13
C GLY A 164 16.62 32.03 9.26
N THR A 165 15.98 30.92 8.94
CA THR A 165 15.68 29.88 9.90
C THR A 165 17.00 29.18 10.25
N THR A 166 17.51 29.37 11.46
CA THR A 166 18.73 28.71 11.93
C THR A 166 18.37 27.33 12.49
N ARG A 167 19.07 26.30 12.03
CA ARG A 167 18.98 24.94 12.58
C ARG A 167 19.81 24.86 13.84
N ILE A 168 19.22 24.42 14.94
CA ILE A 168 19.90 24.38 16.25
C ILE A 168 20.43 22.98 16.52
N ILE A 169 19.52 22.01 16.55
CA ILE A 169 19.83 20.64 16.92
C ILE A 169 18.87 19.68 16.24
N SER A 170 19.34 18.50 15.87
CA SER A 170 18.53 17.44 15.30
C SER A 170 18.63 16.15 16.11
N LEU A 171 17.54 15.39 16.12
CA LEU A 171 17.43 14.05 16.68
C LEU A 171 16.98 13.12 15.56
N ASN A 172 17.76 12.06 15.30
CA ASN A 172 17.39 11.06 14.31
C ASN A 172 16.37 10.05 14.87
N GLN A 173 15.97 9.09 14.04
CA GLN A 173 15.00 8.05 14.42
C GLN A 173 15.48 7.11 15.54
N ASP A 174 16.79 7.10 15.81
CA ASP A 174 17.43 6.30 16.85
C ASP A 174 17.75 7.13 18.11
N SER A 175 17.16 8.34 18.22
CA SER A 175 17.39 9.29 19.33
C SER A 175 18.83 9.81 19.45
N VAL A 176 19.62 9.72 18.38
CA VAL A 176 20.98 10.28 18.31
C VAL A 176 20.89 11.77 18.01
N VAL A 177 21.51 12.57 18.89
CA VAL A 177 21.53 14.03 18.84
C VAL A 177 22.70 14.53 17.99
N ARG A 178 22.46 15.54 17.15
CA ARG A 178 23.51 16.25 16.39
C ARG A 178 23.33 17.76 16.48
N ARG A 179 24.42 18.48 16.75
CA ARG A 179 24.48 19.95 16.66
C ARG A 179 24.46 20.34 15.18
N GLU A 180 23.65 21.33 14.85
CA GLU A 180 23.52 21.85 13.48
C GLU A 180 24.31 23.18 13.36
N ASP A 181 23.81 24.12 12.57
CA ASP A 181 24.48 25.38 12.18
C ASP A 181 24.57 26.44 13.29
N TRP A 182 24.21 26.10 14.53
CA TRP A 182 24.15 27.08 15.61
C TRP A 182 25.52 27.36 16.23
N THR A 183 25.98 28.60 16.06
CA THR A 183 27.20 29.17 16.67
C THR A 183 26.85 30.17 17.77
N ASP A 184 27.50 30.07 18.94
CA ASP A 184 27.37 30.97 20.10
C ASP A 184 27.83 32.43 19.85
N GLN A 185 28.11 32.82 18.60
CA GLN A 185 28.57 34.17 18.25
C GLN A 185 27.39 35.06 17.89
N ASP A 186 26.72 35.62 18.89
CA ASP A 186 26.04 36.92 18.87
C ASP A 186 25.93 37.46 20.31
#